data_AF-A0A7S2Z673-F1
#
_entry.id   AF-A0A7S2Z673-F1
#
_cell.length_a   1.000
_cell.length_b   1.000
_cell.length_c   1.000
_cell.angle_alpha   90.00
_cell.angle_beta   90.00
_cell.angle_gamma   90.00
#
_symmetry.space_group_name_H-M   'P 1'
#
loop_
_entity.id
_entity.type
_entity.pdbx_description
1 polymer ?
#
loop_
_entity_poly.entity_id
_entity_poly.type
_entity_poly.pdbx_seq_one_letter_code
_entity_poly.pdbx_strand_id
1 'polypeptide(L)'
;RQQYFYVSATLQDILRRFKKRPRSLFDLPNKVAIQLNETHPAIAIPEFMRLLIDEEGLSWEEAWQIVYNTFAYTNHTVMPEALEVWPVPLVEKLLPRHLMIIYEINHRFLTEVRQRWPDDPQRVARMSIIEESEPKLVRMAHLAIIGCHKVNGVAEIHTNLLRNALFPDFSEMWPGKFENITNGVNARRWLLQANPALSAVISKWVGNHEWIHDLGTLASLRRIAFDPELQRDWRGGK
;
A
#
# COMPACT_ATOMS: atom_id res chain seq x y z
N ARG A 1 -13.81 14.01 -2.05
CA ARG A 1 -14.94 13.59 -2.93
C ARG A 1 -14.49 12.59 -4.01
N GLN A 2 -13.54 12.94 -4.88
CA GLN A 2 -13.04 12.02 -5.94
C GLN A 2 -12.50 10.70 -5.38
N GLN A 3 -11.60 10.75 -4.38
CA GLN A 3 -11.05 9.56 -3.74
C GLN A 3 -12.16 8.67 -3.15
N TYR A 4 -13.10 9.26 -2.39
CA TYR A 4 -14.23 8.52 -1.82
C TYR A 4 -15.10 7.86 -2.88
N PHE A 5 -15.46 8.57 -3.95
CA PHE A 5 -16.28 8.02 -5.03
C PHE A 5 -15.60 6.79 -5.65
N TYR A 6 -14.30 6.89 -5.97
CA TYR A 6 -13.54 5.79 -6.53
C TYR A 6 -13.48 4.59 -5.59
N VAL A 7 -13.18 4.84 -4.31
CA VAL A 7 -13.08 3.81 -3.27
C VAL A 7 -14.42 3.10 -3.05
N SER A 8 -15.50 3.84 -2.83
CA SER A 8 -16.81 3.25 -2.52
C SER A 8 -17.33 2.40 -3.69
N ALA A 9 -17.24 2.91 -4.92
CA ALA A 9 -17.62 2.15 -6.12
C ALA A 9 -16.78 0.86 -6.27
N THR A 10 -15.47 0.94 -6.00
CA THR A 10 -14.56 -0.22 -6.10
C THR A 10 -14.86 -1.28 -5.05
N LEU A 11 -15.07 -0.88 -3.79
CA LEU A 11 -15.34 -1.82 -2.70
C LEU A 11 -16.70 -2.51 -2.85
N GLN A 12 -17.73 -1.78 -3.25
CA GLN A 12 -19.03 -2.36 -3.55
C GLN A 12 -18.93 -3.37 -4.71
N ASP A 13 -18.14 -3.08 -5.75
CA ASP A 13 -17.91 -4.04 -6.83
C ASP A 13 -17.14 -5.28 -6.39
N ILE A 14 -16.14 -5.13 -5.51
CA ILE A 14 -15.42 -6.25 -4.89
C ILE A 14 -16.40 -7.14 -4.10
N LEU A 15 -17.22 -6.56 -3.21
CA LEU A 15 -18.22 -7.32 -2.44
C LEU A 15 -19.23 -8.01 -3.34
N ARG A 16 -19.76 -7.29 -4.34
CA ARG A 16 -20.69 -7.85 -5.33
C ARG A 16 -20.08 -9.05 -6.04
N ARG A 17 -18.83 -8.96 -6.52
CA ARG A 17 -18.12 -10.10 -7.16
C ARG A 17 -17.86 -11.23 -6.17
N PHE A 18 -17.51 -10.91 -4.93
CA PHE A 18 -17.27 -11.89 -3.88
C PHE A 18 -18.53 -12.72 -3.59
N LYS A 19 -19.68 -12.06 -3.44
CA LYS A 19 -20.98 -12.68 -3.13
C LYS A 19 -21.63 -13.48 -4.25
N LYS A 20 -21.09 -13.47 -5.48
CA LYS A 20 -21.59 -14.30 -6.59
C LYS A 20 -21.46 -15.81 -6.35
N ARG A 21 -20.67 -16.22 -5.37
CA ARG A 21 -20.50 -17.62 -4.97
C ARG A 21 -21.03 -17.79 -3.54
N PRO A 22 -21.68 -18.91 -3.20
CA PRO A 22 -22.11 -19.18 -1.83
C PRO A 22 -20.87 -19.43 -0.96
N ARG A 23 -20.52 -18.46 -0.13
CA ARG A 23 -19.39 -18.50 0.83
C ARG A 23 -19.60 -17.47 1.94
N SER A 24 -18.88 -17.66 3.04
CA SER A 24 -18.94 -16.77 4.19
C SER A 24 -18.21 -15.45 3.90
N LEU A 25 -18.66 -14.34 4.48
CA LEU A 25 -17.90 -13.07 4.44
C LEU A 25 -16.56 -13.18 5.18
N PHE A 26 -16.45 -14.11 6.15
CA PHE A 26 -15.18 -14.41 6.82
C PHE A 26 -14.12 -15.02 5.88
N ASP A 27 -14.52 -15.57 4.73
CA ASP A 27 -13.58 -16.07 3.72
C ASP A 27 -12.99 -14.95 2.84
N LEU A 28 -13.41 -13.69 3.04
CA LEU A 28 -13.02 -12.58 2.18
C LEU A 28 -11.51 -12.35 2.15
N PRO A 29 -10.79 -12.30 3.28
CA PRO A 29 -9.33 -12.12 3.27
C PRO A 29 -8.57 -13.23 2.53
N ASN A 30 -9.15 -14.43 2.43
CA ASN A 30 -8.55 -15.57 1.72
C ASN A 30 -8.74 -15.51 0.19
N LYS A 31 -9.53 -14.54 -0.29
CA LYS A 31 -9.94 -14.45 -1.70
C LYS A 31 -9.76 -13.06 -2.30
N VAL A 32 -9.59 -12.05 -1.46
CA VAL A 32 -9.45 -10.65 -1.84
C VAL A 32 -8.27 -10.06 -1.07
N ALA A 33 -7.35 -9.46 -1.81
CA ALA A 33 -6.31 -8.60 -1.26
C ALA A 33 -6.46 -7.21 -1.91
N ILE A 34 -6.41 -6.16 -1.10
CA ILE A 34 -6.54 -4.78 -1.56
C ILE A 34 -5.27 -4.03 -1.20
N GLN A 35 -4.51 -3.62 -2.21
CA GLN A 35 -3.32 -2.80 -2.04
C GLN A 35 -3.68 -1.32 -2.13
N LEU A 36 -3.39 -0.57 -1.07
CA LEU A 36 -3.42 0.88 -1.05
C LEU A 36 -2.09 1.41 -1.58
N ASN A 37 -2.09 2.02 -2.77
CA ASN A 37 -0.90 2.71 -3.28
C ASN A 37 -0.96 4.18 -2.86
N GLU A 38 -0.05 4.54 -1.97
CA GLU A 38 -0.05 5.80 -1.22
C GLU A 38 -1.32 5.99 -0.36
N THR A 39 -1.49 7.17 0.25
CA THR A 39 -2.59 7.47 1.19
C THR A 39 -3.94 7.76 0.51
N HIS A 40 -3.96 8.00 -0.80
CA HIS A 40 -5.19 8.41 -1.51
C HIS A 40 -6.37 7.44 -1.35
N PRO A 41 -6.19 6.10 -1.35
CA PRO A 41 -7.29 5.19 -1.10
C PRO A 41 -7.47 4.83 0.38
N ALA A 42 -6.80 5.48 1.34
CA ALA A 42 -6.87 5.09 2.76
C ALA A 42 -8.28 5.22 3.37
N ILE A 43 -9.15 6.05 2.79
CA ILE A 43 -10.58 6.10 3.15
C ILE A 43 -11.33 4.78 2.83
N ALA A 44 -10.70 3.85 2.09
CA ALA A 44 -11.22 2.50 1.87
C ALA A 44 -11.35 1.68 3.14
N ILE A 45 -10.47 1.91 4.12
CA ILE A 45 -10.52 1.21 5.41
C ILE A 45 -11.86 1.51 6.13
N PRO A 46 -12.20 2.78 6.43
CA PRO A 46 -13.47 3.07 7.09
C PRO A 46 -14.69 2.84 6.18
N GLU A 47 -14.57 2.97 4.85
CA GLU A 47 -15.68 2.61 3.95
C GLU A 47 -15.96 1.11 3.98
N PHE A 48 -14.92 0.27 4.05
CA PHE A 48 -15.14 -1.17 4.10
C PHE A 48 -15.69 -1.61 5.45
N MET A 49 -15.23 -1.00 6.55
CA MET A 49 -15.87 -1.13 7.86
C MET A 49 -17.36 -0.74 7.81
N ARG A 50 -17.69 0.40 7.18
CA ARG A 50 -19.08 0.86 7.03
C ARG A 50 -19.93 -0.16 6.29
N LEU A 51 -19.47 -0.66 5.14
CA LEU A 51 -20.19 -1.67 4.36
C LEU A 51 -20.44 -2.93 5.19
N LEU A 52 -19.40 -3.46 5.86
CA LEU A 52 -19.51 -4.68 6.65
C LEU A 52 -20.39 -4.54 7.90
N ILE A 53 -20.38 -3.39 8.57
CA ILE A 53 -21.18 -3.17 9.78
C ILE A 53 -22.60 -2.76 9.41
N ASP A 54 -22.73 -1.68 8.62
CA ASP A 54 -24.01 -1.02 8.42
C ASP A 54 -24.88 -1.73 7.35
N GLU A 55 -24.27 -2.41 6.38
CA GLU A 55 -24.99 -3.11 5.30
C GLU A 55 -24.98 -4.63 5.44
N GLU A 56 -23.88 -5.23 5.89
CA GLU A 56 -23.80 -6.69 6.11
C GLU A 56 -24.18 -7.12 7.54
N GLY A 57 -24.33 -6.17 8.47
CA GLY A 57 -24.76 -6.45 9.84
C GLY A 57 -23.72 -7.17 10.71
N LEU A 58 -22.43 -7.11 10.35
CA LEU A 58 -21.37 -7.66 11.18
C LEU A 58 -21.12 -6.80 12.42
N SER A 59 -20.67 -7.44 13.50
CA SER A 59 -20.12 -6.72 14.64
C SER A 59 -18.84 -5.97 14.26
N TRP A 60 -18.44 -5.01 15.10
CA TRP A 60 -17.21 -4.26 14.88
C TRP A 60 -15.99 -5.17 14.80
N GLU A 61 -15.88 -6.12 15.74
CA GLU A 61 -14.76 -7.04 15.85
C GLU A 61 -14.65 -7.96 14.63
N GLU A 62 -15.77 -8.48 14.14
CA GLU A 62 -15.83 -9.30 12.93
C GLU A 62 -15.43 -8.50 11.67
N ALA A 63 -15.99 -7.31 11.51
CA ALA A 63 -15.67 -6.42 10.39
C ALA A 63 -14.20 -6.01 10.41
N TRP A 64 -13.66 -5.63 11.57
CA TRP A 64 -12.27 -5.22 11.72
C TRP A 64 -11.31 -6.35 11.37
N GLN A 65 -11.59 -7.58 11.81
CA GLN A 65 -10.77 -8.74 11.45
C GLN A 65 -10.74 -8.96 9.93
N ILE A 66 -11.87 -8.81 9.24
CA ILE A 66 -11.92 -8.91 7.78
C ILE A 66 -11.11 -7.77 7.13
N VAL A 67 -11.36 -6.52 7.54
CA VAL A 67 -10.70 -5.34 6.98
C VAL A 67 -9.19 -5.42 7.15
N TYR A 68 -8.69 -5.65 8.37
CA TYR A 68 -7.27 -5.70 8.68
C TYR A 68 -6.52 -6.71 7.81
N ASN A 69 -7.07 -7.92 7.65
CA ASN A 69 -6.46 -8.98 6.86
C ASN A 69 -6.65 -8.83 5.34
N THR A 70 -7.49 -7.88 4.89
CA THR A 70 -7.74 -7.64 3.46
C THR A 70 -6.82 -6.57 2.89
N PHE A 71 -6.44 -5.56 3.69
CA PHE A 71 -5.69 -4.39 3.22
C PHE A 71 -4.19 -4.45 3.49
N ALA A 72 -3.40 -4.04 2.49
CA ALA A 72 -1.97 -3.75 2.61
C ALA A 72 -1.67 -2.35 2.04
N TYR A 73 -0.62 -1.69 2.54
CA TYR A 73 -0.30 -0.29 2.19
C TYR A 73 1.12 -0.15 1.64
N THR A 74 1.26 0.40 0.43
CA THR A 74 2.55 0.84 -0.12
C THR A 74 2.72 2.34 0.11
N ASN A 75 3.77 2.73 0.81
CA ASN A 75 4.19 4.12 0.89
C ASN A 75 5.27 4.41 -0.17
N HIS A 76 5.15 5.56 -0.85
CA HIS A 76 6.07 6.03 -1.89
C HIS A 76 6.77 7.35 -1.52
N THR A 77 6.55 7.90 -0.32
CA THR A 77 7.10 9.18 0.10
C THR A 77 7.83 9.13 1.44
N VAL A 78 9.01 9.76 1.47
CA VAL A 78 9.79 9.98 2.70
C VAL A 78 9.60 11.37 3.28
N MET A 79 8.90 12.26 2.58
CA MET A 79 8.67 13.65 2.98
C MET A 79 7.43 13.70 3.90
N PRO A 80 7.57 14.01 5.21
CA PRO A 80 6.44 14.09 6.13
C PRO A 80 5.36 15.07 5.63
N GLU A 81 5.76 16.17 5.02
CA GLU A 81 4.87 17.19 4.45
C GLU A 81 4.03 16.70 3.26
N ALA A 82 4.45 15.60 2.62
CA ALA A 82 3.71 14.97 1.53
C ALA A 82 2.70 13.91 2.02
N LEU A 83 2.69 13.59 3.32
CA LEU A 83 1.71 12.69 3.90
C LEU A 83 0.35 13.40 3.97
N GLU A 84 -0.64 12.83 3.28
CA GLU A 84 -1.95 13.44 3.17
C GLU A 84 -2.63 13.55 4.55
N VAL A 85 -3.13 14.76 4.84
CA VAL A 85 -3.92 15.06 6.04
C VAL A 85 -5.21 15.78 5.65
N TRP A 86 -6.31 15.45 6.31
CA TRP A 86 -7.61 16.07 6.03
C TRP A 86 -8.16 16.81 7.25
N PRO A 87 -8.63 18.06 7.11
CA PRO A 87 -9.36 18.72 8.18
C PRO A 87 -10.56 17.90 8.65
N VAL A 88 -10.63 17.61 9.94
CA VAL A 88 -11.77 16.91 10.55
C VAL A 88 -13.11 17.57 10.18
N PRO A 89 -13.28 18.91 10.20
CA PRO A 89 -14.54 19.54 9.78
C PRO A 89 -14.92 19.25 8.32
N LEU A 90 -13.95 19.04 7.43
CA LEU A 90 -14.19 18.65 6.05
C LEU A 90 -14.70 17.21 5.96
N VAL A 91 -14.07 16.30 6.70
CA VAL A 91 -14.49 14.88 6.75
C VAL A 91 -15.87 14.76 7.39
N GLU A 92 -16.13 15.48 8.48
CA GLU A 92 -17.44 15.53 9.15
C GLU A 92 -18.55 15.95 8.19
N LYS A 93 -18.32 17.04 7.45
CA LYS A 93 -19.29 17.58 6.50
C LYS A 93 -19.58 16.65 5.33
N LEU A 94 -18.57 15.90 4.86
CA LEU A 94 -18.70 15.09 3.64
C LEU A 94 -19.00 13.62 3.91
N LEU A 95 -18.45 13.07 4.99
CA LEU A 95 -18.39 11.64 5.32
C LEU A 95 -18.59 11.44 6.84
N PRO A 96 -19.74 11.87 7.40
CA PRO A 96 -19.95 11.86 8.85
C PRO A 96 -19.85 10.45 9.46
N ARG A 97 -20.38 9.43 8.79
CA ARG A 97 -20.29 8.04 9.26
C ARG A 97 -18.85 7.54 9.26
N HIS A 98 -18.05 7.87 8.24
CA HIS A 98 -16.64 7.49 8.18
C HIS A 98 -15.84 8.17 9.29
N LEU A 99 -16.15 9.42 9.63
CA LEU A 99 -15.50 10.10 10.74
C LEU A 99 -15.76 9.37 12.07
N MET A 100 -16.98 8.91 12.32
CA MET A 100 -17.29 8.10 13.51
C MET A 100 -16.46 6.81 13.55
N ILE A 101 -16.35 6.11 12.42
CA ILE A 101 -15.54 4.89 12.30
C ILE A 101 -14.06 5.20 12.51
N ILE A 102 -13.54 6.29 11.95
CA ILE A 102 -12.15 6.71 12.13
C ILE A 102 -11.86 7.00 13.62
N TYR A 103 -12.77 7.69 14.31
CA TYR A 103 -12.62 7.94 15.75
C TYR A 103 -12.63 6.64 16.56
N GLU A 104 -13.49 5.68 16.21
CA GLU A 104 -13.55 4.39 16.90
C GLU A 104 -12.29 3.55 16.67
N ILE A 105 -11.77 3.51 15.42
CA ILE A 105 -10.46 2.90 15.11
C ILE A 105 -9.38 3.55 15.96
N ASN A 106 -9.34 4.89 16.00
CA ASN A 106 -8.35 5.63 16.78
C ASN A 106 -8.47 5.33 18.28
N HIS A 107 -9.68 5.32 18.84
CA HIS A 107 -9.91 5.07 20.25
C HIS A 107 -9.41 3.68 20.67
N ARG A 108 -9.77 2.64 19.92
CA ARG A 108 -9.35 1.27 20.19
C ARG A 108 -7.84 1.10 20.08
N PHE A 109 -7.25 1.63 19.01
CA PHE A 109 -5.81 1.60 18.81
C PHE A 109 -5.05 2.32 19.92
N LEU A 110 -5.47 3.54 20.29
CA LEU A 110 -4.82 4.30 21.36
C LEU A 110 -4.99 3.67 22.74
N THR A 111 -6.04 2.88 22.95
CA THR A 111 -6.19 2.07 24.17
C THR A 111 -5.10 1.00 24.25
N GLU A 112 -4.82 0.32 23.15
CA GLU A 112 -3.71 -0.65 23.05
C GLU A 112 -2.34 0.04 23.27
N VAL A 113 -2.12 1.21 22.66
CA VAL A 113 -0.88 1.99 22.85
C VAL A 113 -0.68 2.36 24.32
N ARG A 114 -1.72 2.85 25.02
CA ARG A 114 -1.63 3.20 26.45
C ARG A 114 -1.33 1.99 27.33
N GLN A 115 -1.89 0.83 27.01
CA GLN A 115 -1.64 -0.41 27.76
C GLN A 115 -0.20 -0.89 27.58
N ARG A 116 0.36 -0.74 26.37
CA ARG A 116 1.70 -1.22 26.05
C ARG A 116 2.81 -0.29 26.54
N TRP A 117 2.60 1.02 26.53
CA TRP A 117 3.56 2.01 27.03
C TRP A 117 2.90 2.98 28.02
N PRO A 118 2.57 2.51 29.25
CA PRO A 118 1.95 3.36 30.26
C PRO A 118 2.84 4.54 30.68
N ASP A 119 4.16 4.41 30.53
CA ASP A 119 5.15 5.41 30.92
C ASP A 119 5.53 6.40 29.79
N ASP A 120 4.97 6.26 28.58
CA ASP A 120 5.19 7.20 27.44
C ASP A 120 3.83 7.76 26.94
N PRO A 121 3.21 8.67 27.72
CA PRO A 121 1.90 9.24 27.34
C PRO A 121 1.97 10.07 26.05
N GLN A 122 3.14 10.59 25.68
CA GLN A 122 3.29 11.34 24.42
C GLN A 122 3.21 10.45 23.18
N ARG A 123 3.54 9.16 23.30
CA ARG A 123 3.39 8.18 22.21
C ARG A 123 1.99 8.11 21.66
N VAL A 124 0.98 8.26 22.52
CA VAL A 124 -0.44 8.32 22.12
C VAL A 124 -0.67 9.42 21.10
N ALA A 125 -0.12 10.62 21.34
CA ALA A 125 -0.24 11.73 20.39
C ALA A 125 0.53 11.47 19.09
N ARG A 126 1.76 10.92 19.20
CA ARG A 126 2.60 10.60 18.02
C ARG A 126 1.95 9.56 17.12
N MET A 127 1.29 8.54 17.68
CA MET A 127 0.70 7.43 16.92
C MET A 127 -0.78 7.61 16.55
N SER A 128 -1.49 8.59 17.11
CA SER A 128 -2.93 8.80 16.85
C SER A 128 -3.23 8.99 15.35
N ILE A 129 -4.42 8.62 14.90
CA ILE A 129 -4.92 8.97 13.57
C ILE A 129 -5.31 10.46 13.55
N ILE A 130 -5.80 10.97 14.66
CA ILE A 130 -6.23 12.35 14.80
C ILE A 130 -5.05 13.18 15.33
N GLU A 131 -4.74 14.25 14.63
CA GLU A 131 -3.86 15.30 15.11
C GLU A 131 -4.69 16.37 15.83
N GLU A 132 -4.29 16.69 17.05
CA GLU A 132 -4.96 17.67 17.93
C GLU A 132 -4.45 19.10 17.67
N SER A 133 -4.49 19.52 16.40
CA SER A 133 -4.21 20.87 15.93
C SER A 133 -5.50 21.69 15.72
N GLU A 134 -5.38 22.95 15.32
CA GLU A 134 -6.51 23.86 15.09
C GLU A 134 -6.54 24.31 13.61
N PRO A 135 -7.42 23.73 12.76
CA PRO A 135 -8.40 22.67 13.07
C PRO A 135 -7.76 21.28 13.18
N LYS A 136 -8.43 20.34 13.87
CA LYS A 136 -7.97 18.94 13.96
C LYS A 136 -7.81 18.33 12.57
N LEU A 137 -6.84 17.45 12.42
CA LEU A 137 -6.54 16.77 11.15
C LEU A 137 -6.64 15.25 11.29
N VAL A 138 -7.08 14.58 10.22
CA VAL A 138 -7.01 13.12 10.05
C VAL A 138 -5.72 12.80 9.30
N ARG A 139 -4.80 12.08 9.92
CA ARG A 139 -3.53 11.62 9.34
C ARG A 139 -3.75 10.34 8.53
N MET A 140 -3.85 10.48 7.21
CA MET A 140 -4.27 9.38 6.33
C MET A 140 -3.24 8.24 6.29
N ALA A 141 -1.96 8.55 6.41
CA ALA A 141 -0.91 7.55 6.54
C ALA A 141 -1.05 6.71 7.83
N HIS A 142 -1.44 7.33 8.94
CA HIS A 142 -1.63 6.63 10.21
C HIS A 142 -2.85 5.72 10.11
N LEU A 143 -3.95 6.21 9.53
CA LEU A 143 -5.12 5.39 9.22
C LEU A 143 -4.75 4.17 8.36
N ALA A 144 -3.96 4.37 7.31
CA ALA A 144 -3.49 3.28 6.44
C ALA A 144 -2.62 2.26 7.20
N ILE A 145 -1.64 2.73 7.96
CA ILE A 145 -0.74 1.86 8.73
C ILE A 145 -1.53 1.07 9.78
N ILE A 146 -2.47 1.69 10.49
CA ILE A 146 -3.26 1.01 11.54
C ILE A 146 -4.22 -0.02 10.92
N GLY A 147 -4.89 0.33 9.82
CA GLY A 147 -5.90 -0.52 9.19
C GLY A 147 -5.40 -1.60 8.23
N CYS A 148 -4.10 -1.65 7.94
CA CYS A 148 -3.51 -2.68 7.07
C CYS A 148 -2.73 -3.73 7.87
N HIS A 149 -2.68 -4.99 7.41
CA HIS A 149 -1.85 -6.04 8.01
C HIS A 149 -0.37 -5.98 7.57
N LYS A 150 -0.09 -5.36 6.42
CA LYS A 150 1.26 -5.15 5.88
C LYS A 150 1.44 -3.74 5.36
N VAL A 151 2.65 -3.21 5.51
CA VAL A 151 3.08 -1.93 4.96
C VAL A 151 4.38 -2.17 4.20
N ASN A 152 4.56 -1.61 3.00
CA ASN A 152 5.84 -1.73 2.29
C ASN A 152 6.35 -0.41 1.73
N GLY A 153 7.68 -0.29 1.72
CA GLY A 153 8.38 0.71 0.93
C GLY A 153 8.72 0.19 -0.47
N VAL A 154 9.27 1.09 -1.29
CA VAL A 154 9.54 0.85 -2.72
C VAL A 154 11.03 0.71 -3.09
N ALA A 155 11.88 0.74 -2.07
CA ALA A 155 13.31 0.46 -2.14
C ALA A 155 13.80 0.12 -0.72
N GLU A 156 14.93 -0.58 -0.60
CA GLU A 156 15.45 -0.99 0.71
C GLU A 156 15.78 0.21 1.61
N ILE A 157 16.50 1.19 1.06
CA ILE A 157 16.83 2.44 1.77
C ILE A 157 15.56 3.18 2.19
N HIS A 158 14.57 3.25 1.29
CA HIS A 158 13.27 3.86 1.56
C HIS A 158 12.56 3.16 2.72
N THR A 159 12.48 1.83 2.69
CA THR A 159 11.85 1.03 3.75
C THR A 159 12.55 1.23 5.10
N ASN A 160 13.89 1.33 5.10
CA ASN A 160 14.65 1.61 6.32
C ASN A 160 14.34 3.00 6.88
N LEU A 161 14.16 4.02 6.02
CA LEU A 161 13.73 5.35 6.46
C LEU A 161 12.32 5.32 7.06
N LEU A 162 11.39 4.55 6.47
CA LEU A 162 10.05 4.38 7.04
C LEU A 162 10.11 3.81 8.45
N ARG A 163 10.89 2.73 8.65
CA ARG A 163 10.97 2.04 9.94
C ARG A 163 11.71 2.84 11.02
N ASN A 164 12.74 3.58 10.65
CA ASN A 164 13.67 4.16 11.62
C ASN A 164 13.49 5.66 11.84
N ALA A 165 12.94 6.38 10.85
CA ALA A 165 12.81 7.84 10.91
C ALA A 165 11.35 8.30 10.87
N LEU A 166 10.55 7.79 9.93
CA LEU A 166 9.20 8.32 9.71
C LEU A 166 8.16 7.69 10.64
N PHE A 167 8.22 6.38 10.84
CA PHE A 167 7.25 5.61 11.62
C PHE A 167 7.90 4.67 12.65
N PRO A 168 8.87 5.14 13.47
CA PRO A 168 9.58 4.28 14.42
C PRO A 168 8.65 3.67 15.48
N ASP A 169 7.71 4.46 16.04
CA ASP A 169 6.76 3.96 17.03
C ASP A 169 5.87 2.83 16.44
N PHE A 170 5.45 2.96 15.18
CA PHE A 170 4.65 1.92 14.50
C PHE A 170 5.47 0.67 14.16
N SER A 171 6.75 0.84 13.82
CA SER A 171 7.68 -0.26 13.60
C SER A 171 7.91 -1.06 14.89
N GLU A 172 8.03 -0.37 16.03
CA GLU A 172 8.12 -0.99 17.36
C GLU A 172 6.80 -1.67 17.77
N MET A 173 5.66 -1.04 17.46
CA MET A 173 4.33 -1.60 17.72
C MET A 173 4.12 -2.94 17.00
N TRP A 174 4.50 -3.04 15.73
CA TRP A 174 4.31 -4.26 14.95
C TRP A 174 5.61 -4.70 14.26
N PRO A 175 6.48 -5.43 14.98
CA PRO A 175 7.68 -6.02 14.39
C PRO A 175 7.31 -6.92 13.19
N GLY A 176 7.91 -6.66 12.03
CA GLY A 176 7.64 -7.41 10.79
C GLY A 176 6.44 -6.94 9.97
N LYS A 177 5.76 -5.85 10.36
CA LYS A 177 4.68 -5.25 9.55
C LYS A 177 5.20 -4.50 8.33
N PHE A 178 6.32 -3.81 8.48
CA PHE A 178 6.98 -3.07 7.41
C PHE A 178 7.86 -4.00 6.58
N GLU A 179 7.70 -4.04 5.26
CA GLU A 179 8.46 -4.86 4.31
C GLU A 179 9.02 -4.01 3.16
N ASN A 180 9.96 -4.56 2.39
CA ASN A 180 10.50 -3.90 1.21
C ASN A 180 10.07 -4.66 -0.05
N ILE A 181 9.49 -3.94 -1.01
CA ILE A 181 9.26 -4.44 -2.37
C ILE A 181 9.82 -3.39 -3.32
N THR A 182 11.04 -3.63 -3.83
CA THR A 182 11.70 -2.69 -4.73
C THR A 182 10.90 -2.53 -6.02
N ASN A 183 10.64 -1.28 -6.42
CA ASN A 183 9.92 -0.97 -7.66
C ASN A 183 10.60 -1.59 -8.88
N GLY A 184 9.78 -1.91 -9.89
CA GLY A 184 10.22 -2.45 -11.17
C GLY A 184 9.56 -1.76 -12.35
N VAL A 185 10.12 -2.00 -13.54
CA VAL A 185 9.57 -1.54 -14.82
C VAL A 185 9.29 -2.73 -15.72
N ASN A 186 8.24 -2.64 -16.53
CA ASN A 186 7.89 -3.70 -17.46
C ASN A 186 8.78 -3.66 -18.72
N ALA A 187 9.62 -4.67 -18.91
CA ALA A 187 10.52 -4.80 -20.08
C ALA A 187 9.81 -4.78 -21.43
N ARG A 188 8.55 -5.25 -21.49
CA ARG A 188 7.77 -5.28 -22.74
C ARG A 188 7.56 -3.87 -23.28
N ARG A 189 7.29 -2.90 -22.41
CA ARG A 189 7.11 -1.50 -22.80
C ARG A 189 8.45 -0.78 -22.88
N TRP A 190 9.28 -0.90 -21.85
CA TRP A 190 10.46 -0.05 -21.67
C TRP A 190 11.71 -0.51 -22.40
N LEU A 191 11.69 -1.71 -23.00
CA LEU A 191 12.80 -2.22 -23.80
C LEU A 191 12.29 -2.78 -25.13
N LEU A 192 11.43 -3.79 -25.12
CA LEU A 192 10.94 -4.45 -26.34
C LEU A 192 10.24 -3.47 -27.30
N GLN A 193 9.29 -2.69 -26.79
CA GLN A 193 8.57 -1.71 -27.59
C GLN A 193 9.37 -0.41 -27.79
N ALA A 194 10.00 0.10 -26.73
CA ALA A 194 10.69 1.39 -26.77
C ALA A 194 11.98 1.36 -27.61
N ASN A 195 12.68 0.22 -27.63
CA ASN A 195 13.89 0.04 -28.42
C ASN A 195 13.91 -1.35 -29.10
N PRO A 196 13.20 -1.50 -30.23
CA PRO A 196 13.16 -2.76 -30.98
C PRO A 196 14.52 -3.18 -31.52
N ALA A 197 15.38 -2.23 -31.88
CA ALA A 197 16.72 -2.50 -32.41
C ALA A 197 17.61 -3.14 -31.34
N LEU A 198 17.71 -2.53 -30.15
CA LEU A 198 18.42 -3.12 -29.03
C LEU A 198 17.82 -4.47 -28.61
N SER A 199 16.50 -4.59 -28.65
CA SER A 199 15.82 -5.84 -28.30
C SER A 199 16.19 -6.98 -29.26
N ALA A 200 16.32 -6.69 -30.56
CA ALA A 200 16.80 -7.66 -31.55
C ALA A 200 18.25 -8.09 -31.27
N VAL A 201 19.12 -7.15 -30.89
CA VAL A 201 20.50 -7.46 -30.46
C VAL A 201 20.48 -8.35 -29.23
N ILE A 202 19.70 -8.00 -28.20
CA ILE A 202 19.59 -8.81 -26.98
C ILE A 202 19.10 -10.23 -27.31
N SER A 203 18.05 -10.38 -28.13
CA SER A 203 17.55 -11.69 -28.54
C SER A 203 18.59 -12.49 -29.34
N LYS A 204 19.37 -11.86 -30.23
CA LYS A 204 20.48 -12.51 -30.95
C LYS A 204 21.49 -13.11 -29.98
N TRP A 205 21.92 -12.32 -28.99
CA TRP A 205 23.05 -12.67 -28.12
C TRP A 205 22.67 -13.50 -26.90
N VAL A 206 21.43 -13.39 -26.40
CA VAL A 206 20.86 -14.29 -25.39
C VAL A 206 20.38 -15.60 -26.03
N GLY A 207 20.08 -15.59 -27.34
CA GLY A 207 19.71 -16.76 -28.13
C GLY A 207 18.22 -17.11 -28.13
N ASN A 208 17.37 -16.31 -27.48
CA ASN A 208 15.91 -16.48 -27.47
C ASN A 208 15.19 -15.17 -27.07
N HIS A 209 13.86 -15.19 -27.04
CA HIS A 209 13.01 -14.09 -26.60
C HIS A 209 12.49 -14.24 -25.16
N GLU A 210 12.86 -15.32 -24.45
CA GLU A 210 12.38 -15.60 -23.09
C GLU A 210 12.83 -14.55 -22.07
N TRP A 211 13.90 -13.79 -22.37
CA TRP A 211 14.35 -12.68 -21.55
C TRP A 211 13.27 -11.61 -21.30
N ILE A 212 12.26 -11.53 -22.17
CA ILE A 212 11.11 -10.62 -22.03
C ILE A 212 10.25 -10.99 -20.80
N HIS A 213 10.22 -12.28 -20.44
CA HIS A 213 9.48 -12.83 -19.31
C HIS A 213 10.39 -13.10 -18.10
N ASP A 214 11.66 -13.44 -18.34
CA ASP A 214 12.69 -13.62 -17.33
C ASP A 214 13.93 -12.76 -17.63
N LEU A 215 13.94 -11.54 -17.09
CA LEU A 215 15.07 -10.62 -17.22
C LEU A 215 16.35 -11.13 -16.54
N GLY A 216 16.27 -12.15 -15.67
CA GLY A 216 17.45 -12.76 -15.05
C GLY A 216 18.41 -13.35 -16.07
N THR A 217 17.88 -13.82 -17.20
CA THR A 217 18.67 -14.38 -18.31
C THR A 217 19.62 -13.36 -18.96
N LEU A 218 19.33 -12.05 -18.86
CA LEU A 218 20.21 -10.98 -19.36
C LEU A 218 21.56 -10.95 -18.64
N ALA A 219 21.68 -11.56 -17.45
CA ALA A 219 22.94 -11.68 -16.75
C ALA A 219 24.01 -12.44 -17.57
N SER A 220 23.59 -13.32 -18.50
CA SER A 220 24.49 -14.05 -19.41
C SER A 220 25.33 -13.10 -20.28
N LEU A 221 24.79 -11.95 -20.68
CA LEU A 221 25.47 -10.94 -21.49
C LEU A 221 26.73 -10.39 -20.80
N ARG A 222 26.81 -10.43 -19.46
CA ARG A 222 28.01 -9.98 -18.73
C ARG A 222 29.25 -10.79 -19.11
N ARG A 223 29.09 -12.08 -19.40
CA ARG A 223 30.22 -12.97 -19.75
C ARG A 223 30.83 -12.64 -21.11
N ILE A 224 30.05 -12.06 -22.00
CA ILE A 224 30.42 -11.75 -23.38
C ILE A 224 30.49 -10.24 -23.63
N ALA A 225 30.43 -9.40 -22.59
CA ALA A 225 30.37 -7.94 -22.71
C ALA A 225 31.60 -7.32 -23.42
N PHE A 226 32.73 -8.02 -23.44
CA PHE A 226 33.96 -7.61 -24.13
C PHE A 226 34.11 -8.19 -25.53
N ASP A 227 33.14 -8.98 -26.02
CA ASP A 227 33.12 -9.44 -27.40
C ASP A 227 33.01 -8.23 -28.35
N PRO A 228 33.98 -8.02 -29.26
CA PRO A 228 33.95 -6.88 -30.16
C PRO A 228 32.74 -6.83 -31.10
N GLU A 229 32.18 -8.00 -31.47
CA GLU A 229 30.98 -8.10 -32.30
C GLU A 229 29.75 -7.69 -31.50
N LEU A 230 29.58 -8.16 -30.25
CA LEU A 230 28.49 -7.72 -29.38
C LEU A 230 28.55 -6.20 -29.17
N GLN A 231 29.72 -5.64 -28.90
CA GLN A 231 29.85 -4.20 -28.71
C GLN A 231 29.51 -3.41 -29.98
N ARG A 232 29.80 -3.96 -31.17
CA ARG A 232 29.42 -3.35 -32.45
C ARG A 232 27.91 -3.37 -32.64
N ASP A 233 27.28 -4.52 -32.46
CA ASP A 233 25.83 -4.69 -32.55
C ASP A 233 25.11 -3.79 -31.54
N TRP A 234 25.60 -3.75 -30.30
CA TRP A 234 25.03 -2.94 -29.22
C TRP A 234 25.08 -1.45 -29.53
N ARG A 235 26.17 -0.96 -30.13
CA ARG A 235 26.26 0.44 -30.58
C ARG A 235 25.30 0.74 -31.73
N GLY A 236 25.06 -0.23 -32.62
CA GLY A 236 24.09 -0.10 -33.71
C GLY A 236 22.62 -0.16 -33.26
N GLY A 237 22.35 -0.73 -32.09
CA GLY A 237 21.00 -0.81 -31.50
C GLY A 237 20.64 0.32 -30.52
N LYS A 238 21.56 1.25 -30.23
CA LYS A 238 21.26 2.46 -29.43
C LYS A 238 20.42 3.45 -30.22
#